data_AF-A0A524CUG1-F1
#
_entry.id   AF-A0A524CUG1-F1
#
_cell.length_a   1.000
_cell.length_b   1.000
_cell.length_c   1.000
_cell.angle_alpha   90.00
_cell.angle_beta   90.00
_cell.angle_gamma   90.00
#
_symmetry.space_group_name_H-M   'P 1'
#
loop_
_entity.id
_entity.type
_entity.pdbx_description
1 polymer ?
#
loop_
_entity_poly.entity_id
_entity_poly.type
_entity_poly.pdbx_seq_one_letter_code
_entity_poly.pdbx_strand_id
1 'polypeptide(L)'
;MTNDEDKNIKENANQELKERLDGFSSVLEKFGMDLITKLGKTNFSIKVLTDKVEDLNKATIDIKALIPKLNKIIEKQDTLETEIDLLKSLVLKKTKSKSKESEEIIERDSSATDKKELILKMITEFQETVGEQEIPSNIIEELHGLKDKIFEYTGGHKILYEISQMIKHVKNKETVSPELKEILYQKAMYWANKL
;
A
#
# COMPACT_ATOMS: atom_id res chain seq x y z
N MET A 1 -4.79 -37.86 -81.35
CA MET A 1 -5.77 -37.00 -80.65
C MET A 1 -5.42 -36.77 -79.18
N THR A 2 -4.34 -37.36 -78.64
CA THR A 2 -4.03 -37.39 -77.20
C THR A 2 -3.19 -36.21 -76.66
N ASN A 3 -2.45 -35.47 -77.50
CA ASN A 3 -1.56 -34.40 -77.02
C ASN A 3 -2.28 -33.08 -76.69
N ASP A 4 -3.41 -32.77 -77.35
CA ASP A 4 -4.17 -31.54 -77.09
C ASP A 4 -5.07 -31.67 -75.85
N GLU A 5 -5.59 -32.87 -75.57
CA GLU A 5 -6.36 -33.15 -74.35
C GLU A 5 -5.50 -33.07 -73.09
N ASP A 6 -4.29 -33.66 -73.10
CA ASP A 6 -3.34 -33.60 -71.98
C ASP A 6 -2.85 -32.17 -71.70
N LYS A 7 -2.70 -31.36 -72.75
CA LYS A 7 -2.31 -29.95 -72.62
C LYS A 7 -3.43 -29.13 -71.97
N ASN A 8 -4.67 -29.34 -72.41
CA ASN A 8 -5.85 -28.66 -71.88
C ASN A 8 -6.14 -29.05 -70.41
N ILE A 9 -5.92 -30.31 -70.04
CA ILE A 9 -6.04 -30.78 -68.64
C ILE A 9 -5.00 -30.10 -67.73
N LYS A 10 -3.74 -29.98 -68.18
CA LYS A 10 -2.68 -29.29 -67.42
C LYS A 10 -2.92 -27.79 -67.30
N GLU A 11 -3.47 -27.17 -68.34
CA GLU A 11 -3.79 -25.75 -68.37
C GLU A 11 -4.94 -25.43 -67.40
N ASN A 12 -5.99 -26.25 -67.39
CA ASN A 12 -7.09 -26.16 -66.43
C ASN A 12 -6.63 -26.40 -64.97
N ALA A 13 -5.77 -27.40 -64.74
CA ALA A 13 -5.22 -27.67 -63.40
C ALA A 13 -4.36 -26.50 -62.88
N ASN A 14 -3.55 -25.88 -63.73
CA ASN A 14 -2.77 -24.70 -63.37
C ASN A 14 -3.65 -23.48 -63.08
N GLN A 15 -4.75 -23.32 -63.82
CA GLN A 15 -5.70 -22.23 -63.60
C GLN A 15 -6.43 -22.40 -62.26
N GLU A 16 -6.88 -23.61 -61.93
CA GLU A 16 -7.48 -23.91 -60.62
C GLU A 16 -6.49 -23.70 -59.47
N LEU A 17 -5.22 -24.09 -59.64
CA LEU A 17 -4.17 -23.85 -58.66
C LEU A 17 -3.93 -22.37 -58.42
N LYS A 18 -3.94 -21.56 -59.49
CA LYS A 18 -3.79 -20.11 -59.41
C LYS A 18 -4.96 -19.46 -58.68
N GLU A 19 -6.20 -19.86 -59.00
CA GLU A 19 -7.40 -19.36 -58.30
C GLU A 19 -7.39 -19.71 -56.81
N ARG A 20 -6.94 -20.92 -56.44
CA ARG A 20 -6.79 -21.32 -55.03
C ARG A 20 -5.70 -20.51 -54.32
N LEU A 21 -4.59 -20.21 -55.02
CA LEU A 21 -3.47 -19.45 -54.46
C LEU A 21 -3.84 -17.97 -54.28
N ASP A 22 -4.58 -17.39 -55.22
CA ASP A 22 -5.16 -16.05 -55.13
C ASP A 22 -6.20 -15.98 -54.00
N GLY A 23 -7.04 -17.00 -53.87
CA GLY A 23 -7.98 -17.15 -52.75
C GLY A 23 -7.28 -17.22 -51.40
N PHE A 24 -6.19 -17.99 -51.30
CA PHE A 24 -5.39 -18.07 -50.08
C PHE A 24 -4.70 -16.74 -49.74
N SER A 25 -4.15 -16.05 -50.75
CA SER A 25 -3.55 -14.72 -50.58
C SER A 25 -4.57 -13.72 -50.02
N SER A 26 -5.80 -13.72 -50.54
CA SER A 26 -6.90 -12.88 -50.04
C SER A 26 -7.28 -13.20 -48.59
N VAL A 27 -7.29 -14.49 -48.21
CA VAL A 27 -7.55 -14.90 -46.82
C VAL A 27 -6.44 -14.43 -45.90
N LEU A 28 -5.18 -14.54 -46.32
CA LEU A 28 -4.02 -14.10 -45.54
C LEU A 28 -4.02 -12.58 -45.34
N GLU A 29 -4.35 -11.82 -46.38
CA GLU A 29 -4.46 -10.35 -46.33
C GLU A 29 -5.57 -9.91 -45.37
N LYS A 30 -6.76 -10.52 -45.48
CA LYS A 30 -7.88 -10.26 -44.55
C LYS A 30 -7.52 -10.61 -43.11
N PHE A 31 -6.84 -11.74 -42.89
CA PHE A 31 -6.38 -12.15 -41.57
C PHE A 31 -5.37 -11.15 -40.99
N GLY A 32 -4.38 -10.73 -41.79
CA GLY A 32 -3.41 -9.72 -41.40
C GLY A 32 -4.08 -8.39 -41.00
N MET A 33 -5.05 -7.94 -41.79
CA MET A 33 -5.78 -6.70 -41.51
C MET A 33 -6.66 -6.80 -40.25
N ASP A 34 -7.33 -7.93 -40.03
CA ASP A 34 -8.10 -8.15 -38.80
C ASP A 34 -7.18 -8.20 -37.56
N LEU A 35 -6.00 -8.81 -37.70
CA LEU A 35 -5.01 -8.89 -36.64
C LEU A 35 -4.44 -7.51 -36.29
N ILE A 36 -4.08 -6.70 -37.29
CA ILE A 36 -3.65 -5.31 -37.09
C ILE A 36 -4.75 -4.49 -36.42
N THR A 37 -6.00 -4.65 -36.87
CA THR A 37 -7.15 -3.94 -36.30
C THR A 37 -7.38 -4.32 -34.84
N LYS A 38 -7.33 -5.61 -34.53
CA LYS A 38 -7.46 -6.11 -33.14
C LYS A 38 -6.31 -5.62 -32.26
N LEU A 39 -5.07 -5.66 -32.74
CA LEU A 39 -3.92 -5.12 -32.00
C LEU A 39 -4.08 -3.62 -31.74
N GLY A 40 -4.54 -2.85 -32.73
CA GLY A 40 -4.82 -1.42 -32.57
C GLY A 40 -5.88 -1.15 -31.49
N LYS A 41 -7.00 -1.90 -31.51
CA LYS A 41 -8.06 -1.80 -30.49
C LYS A 41 -7.55 -2.19 -29.09
N THR A 42 -6.75 -3.24 -28.99
CA THR A 42 -6.14 -3.68 -27.73
C THR A 42 -5.19 -2.63 -27.20
N ASN A 43 -4.31 -2.07 -28.03
CA ASN A 43 -3.37 -1.03 -27.62
C ASN A 43 -4.10 0.24 -27.13
N PHE A 44 -5.16 0.65 -27.83
CA PHE A 44 -6.02 1.74 -27.37
C PHE A 44 -6.67 1.43 -26.01
N SER A 45 -7.21 0.22 -25.84
CA SER A 45 -7.83 -0.21 -24.58
C SER A 45 -6.83 -0.24 -23.43
N ILE A 46 -5.61 -0.70 -23.67
CA ILE A 46 -4.51 -0.66 -22.69
C ILE A 46 -4.19 0.77 -22.30
N LYS A 47 -4.09 1.69 -23.27
CA LYS A 47 -3.83 3.11 -22.99
C LYS A 47 -4.91 3.72 -22.10
N VAL A 48 -6.18 3.52 -22.45
CA VAL A 48 -7.32 4.00 -21.65
C VAL A 48 -7.30 3.39 -20.24
N LEU A 49 -6.93 2.12 -20.11
CA LEU A 49 -6.81 1.47 -18.81
C LEU A 49 -5.67 2.09 -17.98
N THR A 50 -4.52 2.35 -18.60
CA THR A 50 -3.38 3.05 -17.96
C THR A 50 -3.80 4.43 -17.46
N ASP A 51 -4.47 5.22 -18.30
CA ASP A 51 -4.95 6.56 -17.92
C ASP A 51 -5.90 6.48 -16.71
N LYS A 52 -6.84 5.53 -16.71
CA LYS A 52 -7.75 5.30 -15.57
C LYS A 52 -7.03 4.86 -14.30
N VAL A 53 -5.98 4.05 -14.41
CA VAL A 53 -5.17 3.63 -13.27
C VAL A 53 -4.43 4.84 -12.68
N GLU A 54 -3.94 5.74 -13.51
CA GLU A 54 -3.29 6.96 -13.07
C GLU A 54 -4.26 7.92 -12.38
N ASP A 55 -5.46 8.09 -12.92
CA ASP A 55 -6.54 8.84 -12.26
C ASP A 55 -6.92 8.24 -10.89
N LEU A 56 -7.03 6.90 -10.81
CA LEU A 56 -7.33 6.19 -9.57
C LEU A 56 -6.21 6.38 -8.54
N ASN A 57 -4.95 6.34 -8.97
CA ASN A 57 -3.79 6.58 -8.12
C ASN A 57 -3.80 8.01 -7.56
N LYS A 58 -4.13 9.00 -8.41
CA LYS A 58 -4.28 10.40 -7.98
C LYS A 58 -5.41 10.57 -6.96
N ALA A 59 -6.59 10.01 -7.23
CA ALA A 59 -7.70 10.04 -6.28
C ALA A 59 -7.34 9.37 -4.94
N THR A 60 -6.57 8.28 -4.98
CA THR A 60 -6.08 7.60 -3.77
C THR A 60 -5.13 8.48 -2.97
N ILE A 61 -4.24 9.22 -3.63
CA ILE A 61 -3.35 10.19 -2.98
C ILE A 61 -4.17 11.30 -2.32
N ASP A 62 -5.18 11.84 -3.02
CA ASP A 62 -6.05 12.89 -2.49
C ASP A 62 -6.83 12.41 -1.25
N ILE A 63 -7.38 11.20 -1.28
CA ILE A 63 -8.05 10.59 -0.12
C ILE A 63 -7.09 10.43 1.05
N LYS A 64 -5.87 9.94 0.81
CA LYS A 64 -4.85 9.81 1.87
C LYS A 64 -4.46 11.17 2.45
N ALA A 65 -4.44 12.22 1.64
CA ALA A 65 -4.17 13.59 2.07
C ALA A 65 -5.31 14.21 2.90
N LEU A 66 -6.52 13.62 2.92
CA LEU A 66 -7.60 14.05 3.81
C LEU A 66 -7.42 13.56 5.25
N ILE A 67 -6.69 12.45 5.47
CA ILE A 67 -6.50 11.87 6.81
C ILE A 67 -5.91 12.89 7.81
N PRO A 68 -4.82 13.63 7.49
CA PRO A 68 -4.29 14.65 8.40
C PRO A 68 -5.27 15.79 8.66
N LYS A 69 -6.09 16.16 7.67
CA LYS A 69 -7.12 17.20 7.84
C LYS A 69 -8.21 16.73 8.79
N LEU A 70 -8.59 15.45 8.71
CA LEU A 70 -9.55 14.83 9.62
C LEU A 70 -8.99 14.76 11.05
N ASN A 71 -7.75 14.32 11.24
CA ASN A 71 -7.12 14.28 12.56
C ASN A 71 -7.08 15.67 13.21
N LYS A 72 -6.77 16.72 12.43
CA LYS A 72 -6.81 18.10 12.93
C LYS A 72 -8.22 18.57 13.31
N ILE A 73 -9.25 18.04 12.66
CA ILE A 73 -10.64 18.32 13.04
C ILE A 73 -10.97 17.62 14.36
N ILE A 74 -10.53 16.36 14.54
CA ILE A 74 -10.72 15.59 15.77
C ILE A 74 -10.02 16.28 16.95
N GLU A 75 -8.74 16.65 16.81
CA GLU A 75 -8.00 17.38 17.87
C GLU A 75 -8.70 18.69 18.30
N LYS A 76 -9.29 19.40 17.33
CA LYS A 76 -10.09 20.60 17.62
C LYS A 76 -11.40 20.26 18.33
N GLN A 77 -12.04 19.15 18.01
CA GLN A 77 -13.23 18.67 18.72
C GLN A 77 -12.88 18.32 20.17
N ASP A 78 -11.78 17.62 20.42
CA ASP A 78 -11.33 17.26 21.77
C ASP A 78 -11.03 18.52 22.60
N THR A 79 -10.41 19.52 21.96
CA THR A 79 -10.16 20.83 22.59
C THR A 79 -11.47 21.52 22.96
N LEU A 80 -12.44 21.55 22.05
CA LEU A 80 -13.76 22.13 22.30
C LEU A 80 -14.53 21.38 23.40
N GLU A 81 -14.44 20.05 23.43
CA GLU A 81 -15.06 19.23 24.48
C GLU A 81 -14.46 19.57 25.85
N THR A 82 -13.13 19.67 25.94
CA THR A 82 -12.44 20.08 27.16
C THR A 82 -12.87 21.48 27.62
N GLU A 83 -12.96 22.44 26.70
CA GLU A 83 -13.44 23.79 27.00
C GLU A 83 -14.90 23.81 27.47
N ILE A 84 -15.77 23.00 26.85
CA ILE A 84 -17.16 22.83 27.25
C ILE A 84 -17.26 22.24 28.65
N ASP A 85 -16.44 21.24 28.98
CA ASP A 85 -16.43 20.63 30.31
C ASP A 85 -15.90 21.59 31.37
N LEU A 86 -14.89 22.40 31.04
CA LEU A 86 -14.46 23.50 31.91
C LEU A 86 -15.61 24.50 32.15
N LEU A 87 -16.34 24.90 31.10
CA LEU A 87 -17.51 25.77 31.23
C LEU A 87 -18.61 25.14 32.10
N LYS A 88 -18.93 23.84 31.91
CA LYS A 88 -19.85 23.11 32.78
C LYS A 88 -19.38 23.15 34.23
N SER A 89 -18.10 22.86 34.48
CA SER A 89 -17.52 22.87 35.83
C SER A 89 -17.61 24.25 36.49
N LEU A 90 -17.35 25.32 35.73
CA LEU A 90 -17.43 26.69 36.22
C LEU A 90 -18.88 27.09 36.51
N VAL A 91 -19.84 26.73 35.64
CA VAL A 91 -21.27 26.96 35.87
C VAL A 91 -21.76 26.20 37.11
N LEU A 92 -21.34 24.94 37.28
CA LEU A 92 -21.65 24.11 38.45
C LEU A 92 -21.02 24.67 39.74
N LYS A 93 -19.78 25.14 39.68
CA LYS A 93 -19.11 25.78 40.84
C LYS A 93 -19.75 27.12 41.19
N LYS A 94 -20.21 27.90 40.20
CA LYS A 94 -20.92 29.17 40.42
C LYS A 94 -22.31 28.97 41.03
N THR A 95 -22.94 27.81 40.79
CA THR A 95 -24.20 27.40 41.45
C THR A 95 -23.99 26.73 42.81
N LYS A 96 -22.82 26.12 43.07
CA LYS A 96 -22.45 25.47 44.34
C LYS A 96 -21.57 26.35 45.26
N SER A 97 -21.91 27.63 45.43
CA SER A 97 -21.46 28.41 46.60
C SER A 97 -22.21 27.96 47.88
N LYS A 98 -22.20 26.65 48.15
CA LYS A 98 -22.48 26.02 49.44
C LYS A 98 -22.09 24.54 49.38
N SER A 99 -21.08 24.23 50.19
CA SER A 99 -20.67 22.92 50.72
C SER A 99 -19.90 21.92 49.84
N LYS A 100 -18.72 21.61 50.38
CA LYS A 100 -17.93 20.37 50.41
C LYS A 100 -17.28 19.85 49.11
N GLU A 101 -15.95 19.85 49.19
CA GLU A 101 -15.01 19.11 48.36
C GLU A 101 -15.46 17.68 48.13
N SER A 102 -15.69 17.35 46.86
CA SER A 102 -15.59 15.99 46.36
C SER A 102 -14.49 16.02 45.31
N GLU A 103 -13.38 15.34 45.59
CA GLU A 103 -12.35 15.02 44.61
C GLU A 103 -13.01 14.18 43.51
N GLU A 104 -13.35 14.83 42.39
CA GLU A 104 -13.72 14.10 41.17
C GLU A 104 -12.42 13.54 40.58
N ILE A 105 -12.23 12.22 40.77
CA ILE A 105 -11.23 11.44 40.05
C ILE A 105 -11.63 11.48 38.58
N ILE A 106 -10.91 12.27 37.80
CA ILE A 106 -11.02 12.29 36.34
C ILE A 106 -10.45 10.94 35.85
N GLU A 107 -11.31 9.99 35.51
CA GLU A 107 -10.92 8.80 34.76
C GLU A 107 -10.44 9.26 33.37
N ARG A 108 -9.12 9.38 33.21
CA ARG A 108 -8.48 9.52 31.91
C ARG A 108 -8.71 8.23 31.13
N ASP A 109 -9.19 8.34 29.90
CA ASP A 109 -9.28 7.24 28.94
C ASP A 109 -7.89 6.59 28.78
N SER A 110 -7.71 5.40 29.38
CA SER A 110 -6.42 4.70 29.43
C SER A 110 -6.04 4.08 28.08
N SER A 111 -6.98 4.00 27.13
CA SER A 111 -6.80 3.23 25.89
C SER A 111 -5.66 3.75 25.01
N ALA A 112 -5.37 5.06 25.05
CA ALA A 112 -4.24 5.65 24.36
C ALA A 112 -2.90 5.35 25.05
N THR A 113 -2.89 5.30 26.39
CA THR A 113 -1.73 4.94 27.20
C THR A 113 -1.39 3.45 27.04
N ASP A 114 -2.41 2.59 27.03
CA ASP A 114 -2.27 1.13 26.87
C ASP A 114 -1.66 0.75 25.51
N LYS A 115 -2.09 1.43 24.42
CA LYS A 115 -1.54 1.22 23.08
C LYS A 115 -0.09 1.69 22.97
N LYS A 116 0.26 2.81 23.60
CA LYS A 116 1.64 3.30 23.63
C LYS A 116 2.54 2.36 24.40
N GLU A 117 2.12 1.89 25.57
CA GLU A 117 2.87 0.92 26.37
C GLU A 117 3.08 -0.40 25.63
N LEU A 118 2.06 -0.90 24.91
CA LEU A 118 2.18 -2.10 24.10
C LEU A 118 3.22 -1.94 22.97
N ILE A 119 3.23 -0.79 22.28
CA ILE A 119 4.22 -0.52 21.24
C ILE A 119 5.62 -0.43 21.82
N LEU A 120 5.79 0.28 22.94
CA LEU A 120 7.08 0.39 23.62
C LEU A 120 7.59 -0.98 24.03
N LYS A 121 6.72 -1.83 24.59
CA LYS A 121 7.05 -3.21 24.95
C LYS A 121 7.51 -4.02 23.75
N MET A 122 6.80 -3.95 22.61
CA MET A 122 7.21 -4.64 21.39
C MET A 122 8.56 -4.15 20.85
N ILE A 123 8.87 -2.85 20.97
CA ILE A 123 10.16 -2.30 20.55
C ILE A 123 11.28 -2.81 21.46
N THR A 124 11.03 -2.87 22.77
CA THR A 124 11.99 -3.42 23.74
C THR A 124 12.20 -4.92 23.53
N GLU A 125 11.15 -5.69 23.31
CA GLU A 125 11.23 -7.12 23.00
C GLU A 125 12.05 -7.34 21.71
N PHE A 126 11.78 -6.57 20.64
CA PHE A 126 12.59 -6.60 19.41
C PHE A 126 14.06 -6.24 19.65
N GLN A 127 14.32 -5.26 20.51
CA GLN A 127 15.68 -4.82 20.85
C GLN A 127 16.46 -5.94 21.57
N GLU A 128 15.81 -6.74 22.40
CA GLU A 128 16.42 -7.88 23.10
C GLU A 128 16.66 -9.06 22.15
N THR A 129 15.71 -9.33 21.24
CA THR A 129 15.78 -10.50 20.35
C THR A 129 16.70 -10.30 19.13
N VAL A 130 16.90 -9.06 18.66
CA VAL A 130 17.65 -8.79 17.42
C VAL A 130 19.10 -9.27 17.46
N GLY A 131 19.72 -9.32 18.65
CA GLY A 131 21.07 -9.84 18.84
C GLY A 131 21.20 -11.33 18.53
N GLU A 132 20.13 -12.09 18.78
CA GLU A 132 20.09 -13.55 18.67
C GLU A 132 19.60 -14.02 17.29
N GLN A 133 18.96 -13.14 16.52
CA GLN A 133 18.38 -13.50 15.22
C GLN A 133 19.41 -13.52 14.09
N GLU A 134 19.61 -14.69 13.48
CA GLU A 134 20.46 -14.83 12.29
C GLU A 134 19.67 -14.84 10.99
N ILE A 135 18.37 -15.15 11.08
CA ILE A 135 17.45 -15.34 9.96
C ILE A 135 16.78 -13.99 9.60
N PRO A 136 17.04 -13.44 8.41
CA PRO A 136 16.44 -12.16 7.97
C PRO A 136 14.91 -12.14 7.98
N SER A 137 14.26 -13.27 7.69
CA SER A 137 12.79 -13.38 7.66
C SER A 137 12.14 -13.08 9.01
N ASN A 138 12.72 -13.54 10.12
CA ASN A 138 12.17 -13.33 11.46
C ASN A 138 12.19 -11.84 11.83
N ILE A 139 13.31 -11.17 11.54
CA ILE A 139 13.46 -9.72 11.74
C ILE A 139 12.43 -8.96 10.90
N ILE A 140 12.22 -9.38 9.65
CA ILE A 140 11.26 -8.72 8.76
C ILE A 140 9.83 -8.86 9.29
N GLU A 141 9.44 -10.04 9.79
CA GLU A 141 8.12 -10.26 10.38
C GLU A 141 7.90 -9.40 11.62
N GLU A 142 8.87 -9.33 12.53
CA GLU A 142 8.79 -8.49 13.73
C GLU A 142 8.73 -7.00 13.38
N LEU A 143 9.54 -6.55 12.42
CA LEU A 143 9.49 -5.17 11.92
C LEU A 143 8.16 -4.84 11.24
N HIS A 144 7.54 -5.80 10.54
CA HIS A 144 6.20 -5.62 9.98
C HIS A 144 5.14 -5.50 11.08
N GLY A 145 5.17 -6.36 12.10
CA GLY A 145 4.26 -6.27 13.25
C GLY A 145 4.38 -4.94 13.99
N LEU A 146 5.61 -4.48 14.25
CA LEU A 146 5.89 -3.17 14.83
C LEU A 146 5.35 -2.03 13.97
N LYS A 147 5.58 -2.10 12.67
CA LYS A 147 5.10 -1.08 11.72
C LYS A 147 3.57 -0.97 11.74
N ASP A 148 2.86 -2.09 11.75
CA ASP A 148 1.40 -2.08 11.75
C ASP A 148 0.84 -1.50 13.05
N LYS A 149 1.43 -1.86 14.21
CA LYS A 149 1.03 -1.28 15.51
C LYS A 149 1.35 0.20 15.65
N ILE A 150 2.52 0.65 15.20
CA ILE A 150 2.85 2.08 15.17
C ILE A 150 1.90 2.82 14.21
N PHE A 151 1.50 2.21 13.10
CA PHE A 151 0.55 2.81 12.17
C PHE A 151 -0.85 2.94 12.78
N GLU A 152 -1.35 1.90 13.45
CA GLU A 152 -2.63 1.92 14.19
C GLU A 152 -2.65 3.04 15.25
N TYR A 153 -1.53 3.29 15.93
CA TYR A 153 -1.44 4.30 16.99
C TYR A 153 -1.19 5.73 16.49
N THR A 154 -0.30 5.91 15.51
CA THR A 154 0.17 7.25 15.09
C THR A 154 -0.40 7.73 13.75
N GLY A 155 -0.99 6.86 12.95
CA GLY A 155 -1.57 7.18 11.63
C GLY A 155 -0.57 7.60 10.54
N GLY A 156 0.75 7.60 10.81
CA GLY A 156 1.74 8.04 9.83
C GLY A 156 2.95 8.75 10.42
N HIS A 157 3.77 8.05 11.20
CA HIS A 157 4.97 8.60 11.82
C HIS A 157 6.24 8.39 10.97
N LYS A 158 7.24 9.29 11.08
CA LYS A 158 8.55 9.16 10.40
C LYS A 158 9.22 7.80 10.68
N ILE A 159 8.96 7.22 11.86
CA ILE A 159 9.44 5.89 12.24
C ILE A 159 8.98 4.80 11.25
N LEU A 160 7.75 4.86 10.71
CA LEU A 160 7.24 3.87 9.75
C LEU A 160 8.05 3.82 8.45
N TYR A 161 8.54 4.99 8.02
CA TYR A 161 9.43 5.09 6.87
C TYR A 161 10.79 4.45 7.20
N GLU A 162 11.34 4.73 8.37
CA GLU A 162 12.61 4.15 8.81
C GLU A 162 12.53 2.62 8.95
N ILE A 163 11.46 2.10 9.56
CA ILE A 163 11.21 0.65 9.63
C ILE A 163 11.11 0.05 8.21
N SER A 164 10.42 0.73 7.28
CA SER A 164 10.31 0.25 5.90
C SER A 164 11.65 0.22 5.17
N GLN A 165 12.55 1.17 5.45
CA GLN A 165 13.90 1.16 4.91
C GLN A 165 14.73 0.02 5.51
N MET A 166 14.60 -0.24 6.81
CA MET A 166 15.27 -1.36 7.47
C MET A 166 14.79 -2.71 6.92
N ILE A 167 13.48 -2.90 6.71
CA ILE A 167 12.93 -4.11 6.07
C ILE A 167 13.56 -4.31 4.69
N LYS A 168 13.64 -3.27 3.85
CA LYS A 168 14.30 -3.37 2.54
C LYS A 168 15.77 -3.72 2.64
N HIS A 169 16.45 -3.19 3.65
CA HIS A 169 17.88 -3.43 3.86
C HIS A 169 18.16 -4.86 4.33
N VAL A 170 17.30 -5.42 5.19
CA VAL A 170 17.37 -6.80 5.68
C VAL A 170 16.95 -7.80 4.61
N LYS A 171 15.92 -7.49 3.80
CA LYS A 171 15.35 -8.39 2.77
C LYS A 171 16.34 -8.85 1.70
N ASN A 172 17.38 -8.07 1.45
CA ASN A 172 18.38 -8.37 0.42
C ASN A 172 19.62 -9.09 0.98
N LYS A 173 19.57 -9.59 2.22
CA LYS A 173 20.69 -10.28 2.88
C LYS A 173 20.34 -11.75 3.08
N GLU A 174 21.32 -12.63 2.90
CA GLU A 174 21.19 -14.06 3.21
C GLU A 174 21.30 -14.33 4.72
N THR A 175 22.10 -13.53 5.43
CA THR A 175 22.31 -13.59 6.88
C THR A 175 22.40 -12.19 7.48
N VAL A 176 22.02 -12.06 8.75
CA VAL A 176 22.08 -10.79 9.48
C VAL A 176 23.49 -10.60 10.07
N SER A 177 24.28 -9.67 9.51
CA SER A 177 25.63 -9.41 10.00
C SER A 177 25.62 -8.73 11.38
N PRO A 178 26.69 -8.87 12.20
CA PRO A 178 26.79 -8.18 13.49
C PRO A 178 26.63 -6.66 13.37
N GLU A 179 27.13 -6.02 12.30
CA GLU A 179 26.92 -4.57 12.11
C GLU A 179 25.46 -4.24 11.85
N LEU A 180 24.73 -5.10 11.13
CA LEU A 180 23.32 -4.91 10.86
C LEU A 180 22.48 -5.06 12.14
N LYS A 181 22.85 -6.01 13.01
CA LYS A 181 22.23 -6.17 14.34
C LYS A 181 22.41 -4.92 15.18
N GLU A 182 23.62 -4.36 15.22
CA GLU A 182 23.90 -3.12 15.94
C GLU A 182 23.08 -1.94 15.38
N ILE A 183 23.00 -1.82 14.04
CA ILE A 183 22.18 -0.76 13.42
C ILE A 183 20.69 -0.92 13.79
N LEU A 184 20.16 -2.15 13.76
CA LEU A 184 18.77 -2.43 14.13
C LEU A 184 18.52 -2.13 15.61
N TYR A 185 19.44 -2.50 16.50
CA TYR A 185 19.38 -2.20 17.93
C TYR A 185 19.34 -0.70 18.20
N GLN A 186 20.27 0.06 17.61
CA GLN A 186 20.32 1.53 17.74
C GLN A 186 19.05 2.20 17.18
N LYS A 187 18.51 1.64 16.09
CA LYS A 187 17.25 2.12 15.50
C LYS A 187 16.04 1.83 16.37
N ALA A 188 15.94 0.64 16.96
CA ALA A 188 14.89 0.31 17.91
C ALA A 188 14.90 1.27 19.12
N MET A 189 16.08 1.53 19.69
CA MET A 189 16.25 2.49 20.78
C MET A 189 15.83 3.91 20.37
N TYR A 190 16.18 4.35 19.16
CA TYR A 190 15.75 5.63 18.62
C TYR A 190 14.22 5.72 18.47
N TRP A 191 13.57 4.63 18.04
CA TRP A 191 12.12 4.59 17.87
C TRP A 191 11.39 4.66 19.21
N ALA A 192 11.84 3.90 20.21
CA ALA A 192 11.29 3.94 21.56
C ALA A 192 11.33 5.35 22.18
N ASN A 193 12.44 6.07 22.02
CA ASN A 193 12.59 7.43 22.57
C ASN A 193 11.75 8.50 21.87
N LYS A 194 11.23 8.22 20.68
CA LYS A 194 10.56 9.21 19.83
C LYS A 194 9.04 9.00 19.74
N LEU A 195 8.54 7.87 20.23
CA LEU A 195 7.11 7.54 20.37
C LEU A 195 6.52 8.13 21.65
#